data_AF-A0A2X3MKQ5-F1
#
_entry.id   AF-A0A2X3MKQ5-F1
#
_cell.length_a   1.000
_cell.length_b   1.000
_cell.length_c   1.000
_cell.angle_alpha   90.00
_cell.angle_beta   90.00
_cell.angle_gamma   90.00
#
_symmetry.space_group_name_H-M   'P 1'
#
loop_
_entity.id
_entity.type
_entity.pdbx_description
1 polymer ?
#
loop_
_entity_poly.entity_id
_entity_poly.type
_entity_poly.pdbx_seq_one_letter_code
_entity_poly.pdbx_strand_id
1 'polypeptide(L)'
;MAYALRWVAGWVFDALVRVVWFLDSLHQGVVWILVILTLGYLTLRLGARAGPRPTGTGRPSPQPRDRSELASLVAVIERAVTSPRAREELAQRLAQVAVALRVRRDAVSPRQAWDDLEAGRWPPNHALSSILHPTRRLPFPAADYPQQLAAAVDALSHYAKGGHLDGT
;
A
#
# COMPACT_ATOMS: atom_id res chain seq x y z
N MET A 1 -28.88 -45.38 51.18
CA MET A 1 -27.68 -45.24 50.32
C MET A 1 -27.99 -45.15 48.83
N ALA A 2 -28.89 -45.96 48.27
CA ALA A 2 -29.22 -45.95 46.83
C ALA A 2 -29.68 -44.57 46.29
N TYR A 3 -30.43 -43.78 47.08
CA TYR A 3 -30.89 -42.45 46.70
C TYR A 3 -29.78 -41.40 46.60
N ALA A 4 -28.79 -41.45 47.49
CA ALA A 4 -27.65 -40.52 47.47
C ALA A 4 -26.76 -40.78 46.25
N LEU A 5 -26.53 -42.05 45.91
CA LEU A 5 -25.80 -42.44 44.70
C LEU A 5 -26.50 -41.95 43.42
N ARG A 6 -27.83 -42.03 43.39
CA ARG A 6 -28.62 -41.55 42.24
C ARG A 6 -28.55 -40.03 42.07
N TRP A 7 -28.46 -39.31 43.19
CA TRP A 7 -28.36 -37.84 43.19
C TRP A 7 -26.98 -37.38 42.69
N VAL A 8 -25.91 -38.03 43.16
CA VAL A 8 -24.53 -37.77 42.70
C VAL A 8 -24.37 -38.13 41.23
N ALA A 9 -24.90 -39.29 40.79
CA ALA A 9 -24.87 -39.69 39.39
C ALA A 9 -25.62 -38.70 38.48
N GLY A 10 -26.76 -38.17 38.93
CA GLY A 10 -27.50 -37.15 38.20
C GLY A 10 -26.70 -35.85 38.01
N TRP A 11 -26.01 -35.39 39.05
CA TRP A 11 -25.15 -34.20 38.99
C TRP A 11 -23.97 -34.38 38.04
N VAL A 12 -23.31 -35.54 38.09
CA VAL A 12 -22.18 -35.85 37.19
C VAL A 12 -22.64 -35.92 35.75
N PHE A 13 -23.80 -36.53 35.49
CA PHE A 13 -24.37 -36.60 34.15
C PHE A 13 -24.76 -35.23 33.61
N ASP A 14 -25.38 -34.37 34.43
CA ASP A 14 -25.73 -33.00 34.05
C ASP A 14 -24.48 -32.16 33.71
N ALA A 15 -23.41 -32.30 34.51
CA ALA A 15 -22.13 -31.64 34.24
C ALA A 15 -21.50 -32.14 32.92
N LEU A 16 -21.51 -33.44 32.66
CA LEU A 16 -21.02 -34.03 31.41
C LEU A 16 -21.80 -33.53 30.20
N VAL A 17 -23.14 -33.50 30.28
CA VAL A 17 -24.00 -32.98 29.22
C VAL A 17 -23.68 -31.50 28.94
N ARG A 18 -23.52 -30.68 29.98
CA ARG A 18 -23.13 -29.26 29.81
C ARG A 18 -21.76 -29.09 29.17
N VAL A 19 -20.78 -29.92 29.51
CA VAL A 19 -19.43 -29.89 28.90
C VAL A 19 -19.48 -30.30 27.44
N VAL A 20 -20.24 -31.34 27.09
CA VAL A 20 -20.44 -31.75 25.69
C VAL A 20 -21.16 -30.66 24.91
N TRP A 21 -22.18 -30.03 25.48
CA TRP A 21 -22.88 -28.91 24.87
C TRP A 21 -21.99 -27.67 24.70
N PHE A 22 -21.10 -27.42 25.66
CA PHE A 22 -20.10 -26.36 25.59
C PHE A 22 -19.05 -26.64 24.51
N LEU A 23 -18.61 -27.89 24.36
CA LEU A 23 -17.70 -28.34 23.30
C LEU A 23 -18.35 -28.25 21.91
N ASP A 24 -19.64 -28.57 21.80
CA ASP A 24 -20.43 -28.42 20.57
C ASP A 24 -20.63 -26.94 20.19
N SER A 25 -20.92 -26.10 21.20
CA SER A 25 -20.95 -24.63 21.07
C SER A 25 -19.57 -24.05 20.74
N LEU A 26 -18.49 -24.71 21.17
CA LEU A 26 -17.11 -24.37 20.82
C LEU A 26 -16.87 -24.55 19.33
N HIS A 27 -17.53 -25.52 18.67
CA HIS A 27 -17.42 -25.70 17.22
C HIS A 27 -17.98 -24.49 16.47
N GLN A 28 -19.14 -23.97 16.90
CA GLN A 28 -19.65 -22.70 16.38
C GLN A 28 -18.73 -21.52 16.72
N GLY A 29 -18.18 -21.46 17.94
CA GLY A 29 -17.23 -20.43 18.34
C GLY A 29 -15.97 -20.39 17.46
N VAL A 30 -15.39 -21.56 17.17
CA VAL A 30 -14.23 -21.70 16.27
C VAL A 30 -14.61 -21.30 14.84
N VAL A 31 -15.79 -21.69 14.36
CA VAL A 31 -16.29 -21.26 13.05
C VAL A 31 -16.44 -19.74 12.99
N TRP A 32 -17.01 -19.10 14.01
CA TRP A 32 -17.13 -17.64 14.06
C TRP A 32 -15.77 -16.94 14.17
N ILE A 33 -14.85 -17.47 14.97
CA ILE A 33 -13.47 -16.96 15.05
C ILE A 33 -12.81 -17.06 13.69
N LEU A 34 -12.94 -18.19 12.99
CA LEU A 34 -12.39 -18.39 11.65
C LEU A 34 -13.03 -17.42 10.65
N VAL A 35 -14.35 -17.26 10.68
CA VAL A 35 -15.08 -16.31 9.82
C VAL A 35 -14.62 -14.88 10.10
N ILE A 36 -14.50 -14.45 11.36
CA ILE A 36 -14.02 -13.12 11.74
C ILE A 36 -12.57 -12.92 11.33
N LEU A 37 -11.70 -13.92 11.50
CA LEU A 37 -10.31 -13.88 11.02
C LEU A 37 -10.25 -13.78 9.51
N THR A 38 -11.06 -14.55 8.80
CA THR A 38 -11.07 -14.57 7.33
C THR A 38 -11.63 -13.26 6.79
N LEU A 39 -12.76 -12.78 7.31
CA LEU A 39 -13.32 -11.46 6.97
C LEU A 39 -12.36 -10.35 7.35
N GLY A 40 -11.80 -10.36 8.56
CA GLY A 40 -10.85 -9.36 9.03
C GLY A 40 -9.59 -9.32 8.16
N TYR A 41 -9.04 -10.48 7.82
CA TYR A 41 -7.94 -10.61 6.88
C TYR A 41 -8.33 -10.12 5.48
N LEU A 42 -9.51 -10.46 4.96
CA LEU A 42 -9.99 -9.98 3.68
C LEU A 42 -10.20 -8.46 3.68
N THR A 43 -10.74 -7.92 4.77
CA THR A 43 -11.00 -6.48 4.96
C THR A 43 -9.69 -5.72 5.09
N LEU A 44 -8.70 -6.26 5.81
CA LEU A 44 -7.35 -5.72 5.87
C LEU A 44 -6.65 -5.84 4.53
N ARG A 45 -6.84 -6.92 3.78
CA ARG A 45 -6.21 -7.12 2.46
C ARG A 45 -6.84 -6.23 1.39
N LEU A 46 -8.16 -6.04 1.43
CA LEU A 46 -8.90 -5.16 0.53
C LEU A 46 -8.73 -3.69 0.94
N GLY A 47 -8.68 -3.36 2.23
CA GLY A 47 -8.36 -2.04 2.77
C GLY A 47 -6.88 -1.67 2.69
N ALA A 48 -5.97 -2.64 2.65
CA ALA A 48 -4.57 -2.39 2.29
C ALA A 48 -4.44 -1.99 0.81
N ARG A 49 -5.32 -2.51 -0.06
CA ARG A 49 -5.44 -2.10 -1.47
C ARG A 49 -6.24 -0.81 -1.66
N ALA A 50 -7.24 -0.56 -0.82
CA ALA A 50 -8.00 0.67 -0.78
C ALA A 50 -7.45 1.55 0.34
N GLY A 51 -6.38 2.30 0.05
CA GLY A 51 -5.69 3.13 1.05
C GLY A 51 -6.63 3.95 1.94
N PRO A 52 -6.23 4.22 3.20
CA PRO A 52 -7.09 4.83 4.20
C PRO A 52 -7.65 6.15 3.68
N ARG A 53 -8.95 6.18 3.37
CA ARG A 53 -9.70 7.43 3.34
C ARG A 53 -9.82 7.88 4.79
N PRO A 54 -9.32 9.07 5.17
CA PRO A 54 -9.56 9.59 6.49
C PRO A 54 -11.05 9.83 6.63
N THR A 55 -11.74 9.01 7.42
CA THR A 55 -13.08 9.29 7.92
C THR A 55 -12.95 10.38 8.99
N GLY A 56 -12.63 11.59 8.53
CA GLY A 56 -12.67 12.80 9.34
C GLY A 56 -14.12 13.25 9.45
N THR A 57 -14.78 12.89 10.54
CA THR A 57 -15.93 13.61 11.07
C THR A 57 -15.48 15.02 11.47
N GLY A 58 -15.37 15.90 10.48
CA GLY A 58 -14.98 17.29 10.63
C GLY A 58 -15.77 18.12 9.64
N ARG A 59 -16.82 18.76 10.15
CA ARG A 59 -17.54 19.95 9.65
C ARG A 59 -17.22 20.38 8.20
N PRO A 60 -18.21 20.50 7.29
CA PRO A 60 -17.96 21.07 5.96
C PRO A 60 -17.66 22.57 6.13
N SER A 61 -16.38 22.92 6.17
CA SER A 61 -15.95 24.30 6.01
C SER A 61 -15.88 24.57 4.51
N PRO A 62 -16.68 25.51 3.97
CA PRO A 62 -16.56 25.91 2.59
C PRO A 62 -15.28 26.74 2.47
N GLN A 63 -14.17 26.09 2.12
CA GLN A 63 -12.95 26.81 1.75
C GLN A 63 -12.71 26.74 0.24
N PRO A 64 -12.19 27.83 -0.35
CA PRO A 64 -12.36 28.15 -1.75
C PRO A 64 -11.51 27.24 -2.64
N ARG A 65 -12.04 26.94 -3.82
CA ARG A 65 -11.45 26.13 -4.91
C ARG A 65 -10.24 26.78 -5.59
N ASP A 66 -9.33 27.40 -4.85
CA ASP A 66 -8.15 28.08 -5.40
C ASP A 66 -6.86 27.79 -4.62
N ARG A 67 -6.67 26.57 -4.11
CA ARG A 67 -5.31 26.11 -3.80
C ARG A 67 -4.68 25.61 -5.09
N SER A 68 -3.76 26.42 -5.61
CA SER A 68 -2.96 26.13 -6.80
C SER A 68 -2.49 24.68 -6.80
N GLU A 69 -2.56 24.01 -7.95
CA GLU A 69 -2.03 22.64 -8.13
C GLU A 69 -0.58 22.54 -7.67
N LEU A 70 0.16 23.66 -7.74
CA LEU A 70 1.50 23.83 -7.21
C LEU A 70 1.59 23.64 -5.69
N ALA A 71 0.69 24.22 -4.91
CA ALA A 71 0.64 24.02 -3.46
C ALA A 71 0.31 22.57 -3.09
N SER A 72 -0.51 21.89 -3.91
CA SER A 72 -0.79 20.47 -3.73
C SER A 72 0.42 19.58 -4.02
N LEU A 73 1.21 19.93 -5.05
CA LEU A 73 2.46 19.25 -5.39
C LEU A 73 3.54 19.45 -4.33
N VAL A 74 3.70 20.68 -3.83
CA VAL A 74 4.62 20.99 -2.73
C VAL A 74 4.26 20.20 -1.48
N ALA A 75 2.98 20.14 -1.12
CA ALA A 75 2.53 19.36 0.04
C ALA A 75 2.78 17.84 -0.12
N VAL A 76 2.74 17.31 -1.33
CA VAL A 76 3.07 15.89 -1.61
C VAL A 76 4.59 15.66 -1.53
N ILE A 77 5.40 16.58 -2.04
CA ILE A 77 6.87 16.52 -1.95
C ILE A 77 7.32 16.60 -0.47
N GLU A 78 6.78 17.54 0.30
CA GLU A 78 7.07 17.69 1.74
C GLU A 78 6.70 16.43 2.54
N ARG A 79 5.54 15.82 2.24
CA ARG A 79 5.15 14.54 2.87
C ARG A 79 6.01 13.37 2.40
N ALA A 80 6.48 13.36 1.16
CA ALA A 80 7.36 12.32 0.67
C ALA A 80 8.71 12.31 1.41
N VAL A 81 9.16 13.44 1.96
CA VAL A 81 10.38 13.46 2.80
C VAL A 81 10.22 12.57 4.03
N THR A 82 9.05 12.56 4.66
CA THR A 82 8.83 11.92 5.97
C THR A 82 8.03 10.62 5.90
N SER A 83 7.28 10.37 4.83
CA SER A 83 6.38 9.22 4.69
C SER A 83 6.82 8.30 3.54
N PRO A 84 7.13 7.01 3.80
CA PRO A 84 7.49 6.05 2.75
C PRO A 84 6.35 5.86 1.74
N ARG A 85 5.09 5.89 2.20
CA ARG A 85 3.92 5.75 1.33
C ARG A 85 3.77 6.92 0.34
N ALA A 86 4.11 8.14 0.78
CA ALA A 86 4.11 9.29 -0.11
C ALA A 86 5.25 9.24 -1.13
N ARG A 87 6.39 8.63 -0.78
CA ARG A 87 7.48 8.34 -1.73
C ARG A 87 7.03 7.36 -2.80
N GLU A 88 6.35 6.28 -2.42
CA GLU A 88 5.80 5.30 -3.36
C GLU A 88 4.82 5.94 -4.35
N GLU A 89 3.90 6.77 -3.86
CA GLU A 89 2.94 7.48 -4.71
C GLU A 89 3.64 8.43 -5.69
N LEU A 90 4.65 9.16 -5.22
CA LEU A 90 5.41 10.10 -6.03
C LEU A 90 6.24 9.37 -7.09
N ALA A 91 6.92 8.28 -6.71
CA ALA A 91 7.64 7.40 -7.61
C ALA A 91 6.75 6.83 -8.71
N GLN A 92 5.54 6.37 -8.34
CA GLN A 92 4.58 5.83 -9.31
C GLN A 92 4.09 6.89 -10.31
N ARG A 93 3.84 8.13 -9.85
CA ARG A 93 3.50 9.26 -10.73
C ARG A 93 4.65 9.61 -11.67
N LEU A 94 5.89 9.63 -11.17
CA LEU A 94 7.06 9.86 -12.02
C LEU A 94 7.27 8.73 -13.04
N ALA A 95 7.05 7.47 -12.66
CA ALA A 95 7.12 6.34 -13.57
C ALA A 95 6.08 6.46 -14.69
N GLN A 96 4.85 6.90 -14.38
CA GLN A 96 3.84 7.19 -15.40
C GLN A 96 4.29 8.28 -16.38
N VAL A 97 4.87 9.37 -15.87
CA VAL A 97 5.42 10.45 -16.71
C VAL A 97 6.57 9.96 -17.58
N ALA A 98 7.51 9.20 -17.00
CA ALA A 98 8.64 8.63 -17.71
C ALA A 98 8.17 7.69 -18.84
N VAL A 99 7.23 6.80 -18.56
CA VAL A 99 6.63 5.91 -19.58
C VAL A 99 5.94 6.72 -20.68
N ALA A 100 5.11 7.71 -20.32
CA ALA A 100 4.43 8.55 -21.30
C ALA A 100 5.43 9.30 -22.21
N LEU A 101 6.53 9.81 -21.64
CA LEU A 101 7.61 10.44 -22.38
C LEU A 101 8.27 9.46 -23.34
N ARG A 102 8.57 8.24 -22.88
CA ARG A 102 9.20 7.21 -23.70
C ARG A 102 8.32 6.76 -24.86
N VAL A 103 7.03 6.52 -24.60
CA VAL A 103 6.04 6.16 -25.64
C VAL A 103 5.99 7.24 -26.72
N ARG A 104 5.98 8.51 -26.32
CA ARG A 104 5.92 9.63 -27.27
C ARG A 104 7.20 9.80 -28.07
N ARG A 105 8.36 9.58 -27.45
CA ARG A 105 9.67 9.86 -28.06
C ARG A 105 10.20 8.70 -28.89
N ASP A 106 10.19 7.49 -28.33
CA ASP A 106 10.83 6.33 -28.95
C ASP A 106 9.82 5.44 -29.68
N ALA A 107 8.55 5.89 -29.77
CA ALA A 107 7.44 5.20 -30.41
C ALA A 107 7.22 3.75 -29.90
N VAL A 108 7.59 3.48 -28.64
CA VAL A 108 7.40 2.18 -27.99
C VAL A 108 5.96 2.03 -27.50
N SER A 109 5.45 0.80 -27.45
CA SER A 109 4.14 0.56 -26.85
C SER A 109 4.15 0.85 -25.33
N PRO A 110 3.04 1.33 -24.74
CA PRO A 110 2.98 1.58 -23.30
C PRO A 110 3.28 0.35 -22.45
N ARG A 111 2.84 -0.84 -22.87
CA ARG A 111 3.13 -2.11 -22.18
C ARG A 111 4.62 -2.40 -22.18
N GLN A 112 5.27 -2.32 -23.34
CA GLN A 112 6.71 -2.55 -23.45
C GLN A 112 7.53 -1.54 -22.63
N ALA A 113 7.11 -0.27 -22.59
CA ALA A 113 7.77 0.74 -21.77
C ALA A 113 7.66 0.44 -20.27
N TRP A 114 6.50 -0.05 -19.80
CA TRP A 114 6.35 -0.55 -18.43
C TRP A 114 7.17 -1.81 -18.16
N ASP A 115 7.15 -2.79 -19.06
CA ASP A 115 7.90 -4.04 -18.90
C ASP A 115 9.41 -3.78 -18.83
N ASP A 116 9.91 -2.86 -19.65
CA ASP A 116 11.31 -2.43 -19.63
C ASP A 116 11.67 -1.68 -18.35
N LEU A 117 10.75 -0.86 -17.85
CA LEU A 117 10.90 -0.17 -16.58
C LEU A 117 10.98 -1.22 -15.47
N GLU A 118 10.01 -2.12 -15.34
CA GLU A 118 9.96 -3.19 -14.33
C GLU A 118 11.17 -4.13 -14.38
N ALA A 119 11.64 -4.46 -15.59
CA ALA A 119 12.84 -5.27 -15.77
C ALA A 119 14.14 -4.52 -15.46
N GLY A 120 14.10 -3.20 -15.25
CA GLY A 120 15.27 -2.35 -15.06
C GLY A 120 16.14 -2.23 -16.30
N ARG A 121 15.59 -2.50 -17.49
CA ARG A 121 16.28 -2.29 -18.78
C ARG A 121 16.33 -0.82 -19.17
N TRP A 122 15.39 -0.03 -18.66
CA TRP A 122 15.28 1.39 -18.91
C TRP A 122 14.67 2.09 -17.68
N PRO A 123 15.15 3.26 -17.27
CA PRO A 123 16.29 4.02 -17.81
C PRO A 123 17.65 3.36 -17.49
N PRO A 124 18.69 3.61 -18.31
CA PRO A 124 20.04 3.05 -18.10
C PRO A 124 20.72 3.64 -16.85
N ASN A 125 20.37 4.88 -16.48
CA ASN A 125 20.85 5.48 -15.25
C ASN A 125 20.25 4.76 -14.02
N HIS A 126 21.10 4.07 -13.27
CA HIS A 126 20.71 3.35 -12.06
C HIS A 126 20.07 4.24 -10.99
N ALA A 127 20.55 5.48 -10.81
CA ALA A 127 19.98 6.41 -9.85
C ALA A 127 18.53 6.77 -10.25
N LEU A 128 18.28 7.02 -11.53
CA LEU A 128 16.94 7.30 -12.03
C LEU A 128 16.01 6.08 -11.88
N SER A 129 16.50 4.89 -12.25
CA SER A 129 15.74 3.65 -12.11
C SER A 129 15.33 3.36 -10.66
N SER A 130 16.18 3.72 -9.69
CA SER A 130 15.95 3.49 -8.27
C SER A 130 14.83 4.35 -7.68
N ILE A 131 14.59 5.54 -8.25
CA ILE A 131 13.53 6.46 -7.82
C ILE A 131 12.20 6.11 -8.51
N LEU A 132 12.25 5.64 -9.75
CA LEU A 132 11.06 5.21 -10.50
C LEU A 132 10.51 3.85 -10.02
N HIS A 133 11.33 3.06 -9.31
CA HIS A 133 10.94 1.77 -8.72
C HIS A 133 10.92 1.79 -7.19
N PRO A 134 9.78 2.08 -6.57
CA PRO A 134 9.68 2.08 -5.11
C PRO A 134 9.73 0.67 -4.51
N THR A 135 9.39 -0.38 -5.27
CA THR A 135 9.29 -1.77 -4.80
C THR A 135 10.65 -2.40 -4.49
N ARG A 136 11.74 -1.93 -5.13
CA ARG A 136 13.09 -2.24 -4.70
C ARG A 136 13.41 -1.28 -3.57
N ARG A 137 13.40 -1.78 -2.33
CA ARG A 137 13.79 -1.02 -1.12
C ARG A 137 14.88 -0.02 -1.48
N LEU A 138 14.52 1.26 -1.49
CA LEU A 138 15.45 2.35 -1.76
C LEU A 138 16.66 2.14 -0.82
N PRO A 139 17.87 1.87 -1.33
CA PRO A 139 19.03 1.59 -0.49
C PRO A 139 19.58 2.85 0.18
N PHE A 140 18.91 3.99 0.03
CA PHE A 140 19.44 5.31 0.36
C PHE A 140 18.88 5.85 1.68
N PRO A 141 19.70 6.59 2.44
CA PRO A 141 19.24 7.32 3.61
C PRO A 141 18.06 8.23 3.24
N ALA A 142 17.07 8.31 4.13
CA ALA A 142 15.91 9.17 3.94
C ALA A 142 16.26 10.65 3.70
N ALA A 143 17.45 11.09 4.10
CA ALA A 143 17.98 12.45 3.98
C ALA A 143 18.27 12.88 2.52
N ASP A 144 18.68 11.96 1.64
CA ASP A 144 19.13 12.31 0.28
C ASP A 144 18.00 12.26 -0.76
N TYR A 145 16.80 11.83 -0.34
CA TYR A 145 15.64 11.65 -1.20
C TYR A 145 15.22 12.91 -1.99
N PRO A 146 15.17 14.13 -1.40
CA PRO A 146 14.78 15.32 -2.14
C PRO A 146 15.76 15.68 -3.26
N GLN A 147 17.06 15.52 -3.01
CA GLN A 147 18.11 15.83 -3.99
C GLN A 147 18.09 14.83 -5.15
N GLN A 148 17.88 13.55 -4.84
CA GLN A 148 17.67 12.50 -5.83
C GLN A 148 16.41 12.73 -6.67
N LEU A 149 15.30 13.10 -6.02
CA LEU A 149 14.06 13.44 -6.70
C LEU A 149 14.23 14.62 -7.67
N ALA A 150 14.93 15.68 -7.24
CA ALA A 150 15.24 16.82 -8.10
C ALA A 150 16.06 16.39 -9.33
N ALA A 151 17.12 15.61 -9.13
CA ALA A 151 17.94 15.07 -10.21
C ALA A 151 17.12 14.19 -11.18
N ALA A 152 16.17 13.40 -10.66
CA ALA A 152 15.30 12.57 -11.49
C ALA A 152 14.35 13.39 -12.36
N VAL A 153 13.75 14.43 -11.79
CA VAL A 153 12.89 15.36 -12.53
C VAL A 153 13.69 16.10 -13.60
N ASP A 154 14.91 16.55 -13.28
CA ASP A 154 15.78 17.23 -14.24
C ASP A 154 16.20 16.30 -15.38
N ALA A 155 16.55 15.04 -15.10
CA ALA A 155 16.88 14.06 -16.12
C ALA A 155 15.69 13.76 -17.05
N LEU A 156 14.48 13.62 -16.49
CA LEU A 156 13.26 13.43 -17.29
C LEU A 156 12.91 14.68 -18.10
N SER A 157 13.14 15.87 -17.57
CA SER A 157 12.97 17.15 -18.28
C SER A 157 13.95 17.29 -19.44
N HIS A 158 15.22 16.93 -19.23
CA HIS A 158 16.23 16.89 -20.28
C HIS A 158 15.85 15.88 -21.38
N TYR A 159 15.37 14.71 -20.98
CA TYR A 159 14.86 13.70 -21.91
C TYR A 159 13.65 14.18 -22.71
N ALA A 160 12.72 14.89 -22.07
CA ALA A 160 11.56 15.48 -22.75
C ALA A 160 11.97 16.51 -23.81
N LYS A 161 13.09 17.21 -23.60
CA LYS A 161 13.66 18.19 -24.54
C LYS A 161 14.50 17.57 -25.66
N GLY A 162 14.65 16.24 -25.70
CA GLY A 162 15.41 15.52 -26.73
C GLY A 162 16.79 15.03 -26.28
N GLY A 163 17.23 15.30 -25.05
CA GLY A 163 18.51 14.81 -24.51
C GLY A 163 18.52 13.32 -24.16
N HIS A 164 19.67 12.70 -23.88
CA HIS A 164 19.75 11.27 -23.53
C HIS A 164 19.68 11.03 -22.01
N LEU A 165 19.28 9.82 -21.60
CA LEU A 165 19.17 9.41 -20.18
C LEU A 165 20.45 8.74 -19.64
N ASP A 166 21.57 8.82 -20.38
CA ASP A 166 22.79 8.05 -20.14
C ASP A 166 23.73 8.62 -19.06
N GLY A 167 23.32 9.65 -18.30
CA GLY A 167 24.18 10.38 -17.35
C GLY A 167 25.18 11.31 -18.07
N THR A 168 25.94 12.25 -17.51
CA THR A 168 26.33 12.62 -16.12
C THR A 168 26.32 11.51 -15.09
#